data_AF-A0A7Y0AAC4-F1
#
_entry.id   AF-A0A7Y0AAC4-F1
#
_cell.length_a   1.000
_cell.length_b   1.000
_cell.length_c   1.000
_cell.angle_alpha   90.00
_cell.angle_beta   90.00
_cell.angle_gamma   90.00
#
_symmetry.space_group_name_H-M   'P 1'
#
loop_
_entity.id
_entity.type
_entity.pdbx_description
1 polymer ?
#
loop_
_entity_poly.entity_id
_entity_poly.type
_entity_poly.pdbx_seq_one_letter_code
_entity_poly.pdbx_strand_id
1 'polypeptide(L)' 'YVEIGFPSTSSGTTPSTGSGQGFEAEIIVYDMGGRQLQSLKTKNKVTKINTQNLIQGAYLVTVKTNDNKTANAKLIKK' A
#
# COMPACT_ATOMS: atom_id res chain seq x y z
N TYR A 1 12.83 1.87 6.59
CA TYR A 1 11.46 1.98 6.03
C TYR A 1 11.38 1.10 4.80
N VAL A 2 10.19 0.73 4.35
CA VAL A 2 9.97 0.06 3.07
C VAL A 2 9.04 0.94 2.22
N GLU A 3 9.27 0.97 0.91
CA GLU A 3 8.48 1.74 -0.04
C GLU A 3 7.50 0.84 -0.79
N ILE A 4 6.28 1.32 -0.96
CA ILE A 4 5.25 0.70 -1.79
C ILE A 4 4.90 1.70 -2.87
N GLY A 5 5.22 1.33 -4.12
CA GLY A 5 4.93 2.13 -5.31
C GLY A 5 3.74 1.58 -6.09
N PHE A 6 2.94 2.49 -6.64
CA PHE A 6 1.82 2.17 -7.53
C PHE A 6 2.15 2.62 -8.95
N PRO A 7 2.03 1.76 -9.97
CA PRO A 7 2.27 2.18 -11.34
C PRO A 7 1.25 3.26 -11.73
N SER A 8 1.74 4.36 -12.32
CA SER A 8 0.88 5.27 -13.06
C SER A 8 0.56 4.61 -14.39
N THR A 9 -0.61 4.01 -14.53
CA THR A 9 -1.08 3.62 -15.86
C THR A 9 -1.36 4.90 -16.64
N SER A 10 -0.40 5.34 -17.46
CA SER A 10 -0.63 6.29 -18.54
C SER A 10 -1.34 5.56 -19.69
N SER A 11 -2.57 5.10 -19.46
CA SER A 11 -3.47 4.70 -20.55
C SER A 11 -4.57 5.76 -20.58
N GLY A 12 -4.52 6.58 -21.62
CA GLY A 12 -5.09 7.92 -21.67
C GLY A 12 -6.59 8.02 -21.45
N THR A 13 -6.99 9.07 -20.75
CA THR A 13 -7.73 10.20 -21.33
C THR A 13 -7.38 11.42 -20.47
N THR A 14 -7.19 12.56 -21.12
CA THR A 14 -7.00 13.93 -20.59
C THR A 14 -7.63 14.16 -19.20
N PRO A 15 -7.00 14.92 -18.29
CA PRO A 15 -7.59 15.24 -17.00
C PRO A 15 -8.91 15.98 -17.20
N SER A 16 -10.03 15.29 -16.99
CA SER A 16 -11.33 15.93 -16.90
C SER A 16 -11.34 16.76 -15.63
N THR A 17 -11.25 18.07 -15.79
CA THR A 17 -11.64 19.07 -14.81
C THR A 17 -13.06 18.77 -14.35
N GLY A 18 -13.19 18.09 -13.21
CA GLY A 18 -14.47 17.67 -12.62
C GLY A 18 -14.39 16.28 -11.99
N SER A 19 -14.05 16.21 -10.70
CA SER A 19 -14.16 15.02 -9.83
C SER A 19 -13.64 13.67 -10.39
N GLY A 20 -12.45 13.64 -10.97
CA GLY A 20 -11.76 12.37 -11.22
C GLY A 20 -11.47 11.69 -9.87
N GLN A 21 -11.90 10.43 -9.68
CA GLN A 21 -11.59 9.67 -8.47
C GLN A 21 -10.08 9.72 -8.22
N GLY A 22 -9.66 10.48 -7.20
CA GLY A 22 -8.27 10.53 -6.78
C GLY A 22 -7.79 9.13 -6.40
N PHE A 23 -6.52 8.83 -6.66
CA PHE A 23 -5.95 7.58 -6.19
C PHE A 23 -5.96 7.54 -4.67
N GLU A 24 -6.52 6.49 -4.09
CA GLU A 24 -6.45 6.21 -2.67
C GLU A 24 -6.18 4.72 -2.43
N ALA A 25 -5.42 4.40 -1.39
CA ALA A 25 -5.14 3.04 -0.99
C ALA A 25 -5.12 2.91 0.53
N GLU A 26 -5.59 1.76 1.01
CA GLU A 26 -5.36 1.26 2.36
C GLU A 26 -4.25 0.22 2.33
N ILE A 27 -3.29 0.34 3.24
CA ILE A 27 -2.17 -0.59 3.38
C ILE A 27 -2.22 -1.18 4.78
N ILE A 28 -2.22 -2.51 4.86
CA ILE A 28 -2.30 -3.26 6.11
C ILE A 28 -1.09 -4.19 6.20
N VAL A 29 -0.43 -4.22 7.36
CA VAL A 29 0.71 -5.10 7.64
C VAL A 29 0.31 -6.12 8.72
N TYR A 30 0.52 -7.40 8.44
CA TYR A 30 0.27 -8.52 9.35
C TYR A 30 1.55 -9.25 9.72
N ASP A 31 1.63 -9.79 10.94
CA ASP A 31 2.60 -10.84 11.26
C ASP A 31 2.16 -12.20 10.69
N MET A 32 3.06 -13.20 10.75
CA MET A 32 2.76 -14.56 10.27
C MET A 32 1.69 -15.30 11.10
N GLY A 33 1.32 -14.78 12.27
CA GLY A 33 0.18 -15.25 13.05
C GLY A 33 -1.16 -14.69 12.58
N GLY A 34 -1.16 -13.81 11.56
CA GLY A 34 -2.35 -13.15 11.04
C GLY A 34 -2.78 -11.93 11.85
N ARG A 35 -2.00 -11.48 12.84
CA ARG A 35 -2.33 -10.30 13.63
C ARG A 35 -1.98 -9.04 12.85
N GLN A 36 -2.94 -8.12 12.75
CA GLN A 36 -2.72 -6.79 12.17
C GLN A 36 -1.80 -5.96 13.07
N LEU A 37 -0.71 -5.46 12.51
CA LEU A 37 0.29 -4.64 13.21
C LEU A 37 0.15 -3.16 12.88
N GLN A 38 -0.17 -2.84 11.63
CA GLN A 38 -0.27 -1.47 11.13
C GLN A 38 -1.39 -1.40 10.09
N SER A 39 -2.11 -0.28 10.05
CA SER A 39 -3.01 0.11 8.96
C SER A 39 -2.82 1.59 8.68
N LEU A 40 -2.75 1.95 7.40
CA LEU A 40 -2.63 3.33 6.96
C LEU A 40 -3.41 3.54 5.66
N LYS A 41 -3.96 4.74 5.50
CA LYS A 41 -4.57 5.19 4.25
C LYS A 41 -3.68 6.24 3.59
N THR A 42 -3.56 6.19 2.28
CA THR A 42 -2.67 7.06 1.51
C THR A 42 -3.30 7.48 0.19
N LYS A 43 -3.03 8.73 -0.23
CA LYS A 43 -3.31 9.22 -1.59
C LYS A 43 -2.03 9.33 -2.42
N ASN A 44 -0.88 8.95 -1.84
CA ASN A 44 0.42 9.06 -2.48
C ASN A 44 0.71 7.80 -3.31
N LYS A 45 1.22 8.00 -4.53
CA LYS A 45 1.66 6.92 -5.42
C LYS A 45 2.88 6.15 -4.91
N VAL A 46 3.62 6.71 -3.96
CA VAL A 46 4.66 6.01 -3.21
C VAL A 46 4.41 6.26 -1.73
N THR A 47 4.35 5.19 -0.94
CA THR A 47 4.12 5.28 0.50
C THR A 47 5.22 4.55 1.26
N LYS A 48 5.80 5.23 2.25
CA LYS A 48 6.85 4.71 3.13
C LYS A 48 6.23 4.11 4.39
N ILE A 49 6.53 2.85 4.67
CA ILE A 49 6.12 2.17 5.90
C ILE A 49 7.26 2.22 6.91
N ASN A 50 6.95 2.64 8.14
CA ASN A 50 7.90 2.55 9.24
C ASN A 50 8.02 1.09 9.72
N THR A 51 9.19 0.51 9.48
CA THR A 51 9.52 -0.87 9.85
C THR A 51 10.38 -0.98 11.11
N GLN A 52 10.67 0.13 11.81
CA GLN A 52 11.53 0.12 12.99
C GLN A 52 10.93 -0.74 14.11
N ASN A 53 9.63 -0.60 14.36
CA ASN A 53 8.90 -1.31 15.42
C ASN A 53 8.61 -2.79 15.11
N LEU A 54 8.98 -3.28 13.92
CA LEU A 54 8.85 -4.68 13.55
C LEU A 54 10.07 -5.46 14.08
N ILE A 55 9.85 -6.66 14.60
CA ILE A 55 10.94 -7.57 14.96
C ILE A 55 11.52 -8.25 13.71
N GLN A 56 12.61 -9.01 13.86
CA GLN A 56 13.12 -9.82 12.76
C GLN A 56 12.08 -10.89 12.40
N GLY A 57 11.78 -11.04 11.12
CA GLY A 57 10.75 -11.98 10.67
C GLY A 57 10.14 -11.66 9.32
N ALA A 58 9.14 -12.46 8.97
CA ALA A 58 8.33 -12.30 7.77
C ALA A 58 7.00 -11.60 8.10
N TYR A 59 6.53 -10.79 7.17
CA TYR A 59 5.30 -10.03 7.27
C TYR A 59 4.55 -10.09 5.95
N LEU A 60 3.22 -10.09 6.04
CA LEU A 60 2.34 -9.92 4.89
C LEU A 60 1.91 -8.45 4.82
N VAL A 61 2.09 -7.85 3.66
CA VAL A 61 1.58 -6.50 3.37
C VAL A 61 0.46 -6.62 2.36
N THR A 62 -0.74 -6.18 2.73
CA THR A 62 -1.91 -6.13 1.85
C THR A 62 -2.21 -4.69 1.51
N VAL A 63 -2.51 -4.44 0.25
CA VAL A 63 -2.85 -3.12 -0.26
C VAL A 63 -4.19 -3.21 -0.98
N LYS A 64 -5.15 -2.40 -0.57
CA LYS A 64 -6.47 -2.29 -1.20
C LYS A 64 -6.67 -0.87 -1.73
N THR A 65 -6.83 -0.73 -3.03
CA THR A 65 -7.09 0.58 -3.67
C THR A 65 -8.59 0.88 -3.70
N ASN A 66 -8.93 2.15 -3.88
CA ASN A 66 -10.32 2.61 -3.99
C ASN A 66 -11.06 2.12 -5.23
N ASP A 67 -10.36 1.61 -6.24
CA ASP A 67 -10.92 0.88 -7.38
C ASP A 67 -11.08 -0.64 -7.10
N ASN A 68 -11.07 -1.03 -5.82
CA ASN A 68 -11.24 -2.40 -5.32
C ASN A 68 -10.17 -3.40 -5.77
N LYS A 69 -9.04 -2.97 -6.33
CA LYS A 69 -7.91 -3.86 -6.58
C LYS A 69 -7.18 -4.15 -5.28
N THR A 70 -6.69 -5.38 -5.16
CA THR A 70 -5.89 -5.82 -4.01
C THR A 70 -4.57 -6.41 -4.49
N ALA A 71 -3.49 -6.01 -3.84
CA ALA A 71 -2.15 -6.55 -4.05
C ALA A 71 -1.56 -7.01 -2.72
N ASN A 72 -0.73 -8.04 -2.76
CA ASN A 72 -0.05 -8.57 -1.59
C ASN A 72 1.46 -8.62 -1.84
N ALA A 73 2.25 -8.31 -0.82
CA ALA A 73 3.70 -8.41 -0.85
C ALA A 73 4.21 -9.06 0.44
N LYS A 74 5.33 -9.78 0.32
CA LYS A 74 6.06 -10.33 1.46
C LYS A 74 7.18 -9.36 1.85
N LEU A 75 7.22 -8.97 3.11
CA LEU A 75 8.31 -8.17 3.69
C LEU A 75 9.12 -9.06 4.63
N ILE A 76 10.42 -9.16 4.38
CA ILE A 76 11.37 -9.85 5.25
C ILE A 76 12.24 -8.82 5.95
N LYS A 77 12.11 -8.73 7.28
CA LYS A 77 13.04 -7.96 8.11
C LYS A 77 14.13 -8.90 8.61
N LYS A 78 15.36 -8.62 8.21
CA LYS A 78 16.57 -9.35 8.65
C LYS A 78 17.21 -8.67 9.83
#